data_AF-A0A7T5RM19-F1
#
_entry.id   AF-A0A7T5RM19-F1
#
_cell.length_a   1.000
_cell.length_b   1.000
_cell.length_c   1.000
_cell.angle_alpha   90.00
_cell.angle_beta   90.00
_cell.angle_gamma   90.00
#
_symmetry.space_group_name_H-M   'P 1'
#
loop_
_entity.id
_entity.type
_entity.pdbx_description
1 polymer ?
#
loop_
_entity_poly.entity_id
_entity_poly.type
_entity_poly.pdbx_seq_one_letter_code
_entity_poly.pdbx_strand_id
1 'polypeptide(L)'
;MENKPKTSPKDFFLHLLAIIALYITAGSFVTLIFQYINIIFPDILEKSSYYLRSVHSSIRWAISSLIVVFPVYILTSWFLEKNYKKDPAKRNLRIRRWLIYFTLFAAAVIIIGDLATLVYNFLGGDLTARFVWKALTIFFTAGVVFGYYFYDIYKHKT
;
A
#
# COMPACT_ATOMS: atom_id res chain seq x y z
N MET A 1 5.90 41.57 -1.65
CA MET A 1 5.93 40.51 -2.68
C MET A 1 6.03 39.18 -1.95
N GLU A 2 4.94 38.42 -1.96
CA GLU A 2 4.79 37.17 -1.20
C GLU A 2 5.69 36.09 -1.79
N ASN A 3 6.77 35.75 -1.08
CA ASN A 3 7.74 34.75 -1.50
C ASN A 3 7.13 33.37 -1.28
N LYS A 4 6.25 32.93 -2.20
CA LYS A 4 5.71 31.57 -2.19
C LYS A 4 6.88 30.59 -2.20
N PRO A 5 6.98 29.68 -1.23
CA PRO A 5 8.03 28.67 -1.23
C PRO A 5 7.90 27.85 -2.52
N LYS A 6 8.81 28.08 -3.47
CA LYS A 6 8.85 27.35 -4.74
C LYS A 6 9.18 25.89 -4.40
N THR A 7 8.23 25.01 -4.61
CA THR A 7 8.43 23.57 -4.55
C THR A 7 9.42 23.19 -5.64
N SER A 8 10.57 22.66 -5.25
CA SER A 8 11.57 22.22 -6.21
C SER A 8 11.04 20.99 -6.97
N PRO A 9 11.34 20.82 -8.27
CA PRO A 9 11.03 19.58 -9.00
C PRO A 9 11.52 18.34 -8.24
N LYS A 10 12.67 18.43 -7.56
CA LYS A 10 13.21 17.38 -6.70
C LYS A 10 12.23 16.97 -5.59
N ASP A 11 11.57 17.95 -4.96
CA ASP A 11 10.61 17.69 -3.89
C ASP A 11 9.39 16.94 -4.46
N PHE A 12 8.89 17.35 -5.63
CA PHE A 12 7.78 16.66 -6.30
C PHE A 12 8.10 15.20 -6.63
N PHE A 13 9.24 14.93 -7.29
CA PHE A 13 9.64 13.57 -7.65
C PHE A 13 9.89 12.68 -6.43
N LEU A 14 10.45 13.24 -5.36
CA LEU A 14 10.72 12.48 -4.14
C LEU A 14 9.43 12.07 -3.41
N HIS A 15 8.40 12.92 -3.44
CA HIS A 15 7.07 12.54 -2.96
C HIS A 15 6.39 11.52 -3.87
N LEU A 16 6.45 11.71 -5.19
CA LEU A 16 5.87 10.76 -6.14
C LEU A 16 6.51 9.37 -5.97
N LEU A 17 7.83 9.32 -5.80
CA LEU A 17 8.55 8.08 -5.52
C LEU A 17 8.10 7.43 -4.21
N ALA A 18 7.96 8.20 -3.13
CA ALA A 18 7.47 7.67 -1.85
C ALA A 18 6.07 7.06 -1.98
N ILE A 19 5.20 7.73 -2.75
CA ILE A 19 3.83 7.27 -3.01
C ILE A 19 3.84 5.97 -3.82
N ILE A 20 4.58 5.92 -4.93
CA ILE A 20 4.70 4.70 -5.75
C ILE A 20 5.30 3.55 -4.94
N ALA A 21 6.34 3.83 -4.16
CA ALA A 21 7.00 2.82 -3.34
C ALA A 21 6.08 2.27 -2.23
N LEU A 22 5.27 3.13 -1.60
CA LEU A 22 4.23 2.70 -0.66
C LEU A 22 3.25 1.74 -1.34
N TYR A 23 2.75 2.09 -2.54
CA TYR A 23 1.77 1.25 -3.22
C TYR A 23 2.32 -0.11 -3.60
N ILE A 24 3.50 -0.15 -4.20
CA ILE A 24 4.12 -1.41 -4.59
C ILE A 24 4.37 -2.27 -3.35
N THR A 25 4.81 -1.67 -2.25
CA THR A 25 4.99 -2.37 -0.98
C THR A 25 3.68 -2.94 -0.46
N ALA A 26 2.64 -2.12 -0.33
CA ALA A 26 1.34 -2.52 0.20
C ALA A 26 0.67 -3.60 -0.66
N GLY A 27 0.65 -3.40 -1.99
CA GLY A 27 0.09 -4.37 -2.94
C GLY A 27 0.86 -5.70 -2.93
N SER A 28 2.19 -5.64 -2.84
CA SER A 28 3.03 -6.84 -2.74
C SER A 28 2.79 -7.58 -1.41
N PHE A 29 2.60 -6.85 -0.30
CA PHE A 29 2.24 -7.43 0.98
C PHE A 29 0.87 -8.14 0.94
N VAL A 30 -0.17 -7.48 0.44
CA VAL A 30 -1.51 -8.08 0.28
C VAL A 30 -1.44 -9.32 -0.61
N THR A 31 -0.76 -9.22 -1.75
CA THR A 31 -0.56 -10.35 -2.67
C THR A 31 0.11 -11.51 -1.95
N LEU A 32 1.18 -11.26 -1.19
CA LEU A 32 1.90 -12.29 -0.46
C LEU A 32 0.98 -13.03 0.51
N ILE A 33 0.23 -12.30 1.33
CA ILE A 33 -0.70 -12.88 2.29
C ILE A 33 -1.81 -13.67 1.58
N PHE A 34 -2.36 -13.16 0.48
CA PHE A 34 -3.37 -13.88 -0.31
C PHE A 34 -2.85 -15.21 -0.83
N GLN A 35 -1.61 -15.24 -1.34
CA GLN A 35 -1.01 -16.48 -1.83
C GLN A 35 -0.74 -17.47 -0.69
N TYR A 36 -0.32 -17.01 0.49
CA TYR A 36 -0.22 -17.88 1.66
C TYR A 36 -1.57 -18.45 2.09
N ILE A 37 -2.63 -17.64 2.08
CA ILE A 37 -4.00 -18.10 2.37
C ILE A 37 -4.43 -19.17 1.36
N ASN A 38 -4.12 -18.99 0.07
CA ASN A 38 -4.43 -19.97 -0.98
C ASN A 38 -3.75 -21.32 -0.74
N ILE A 39 -2.53 -21.33 -0.19
CA ILE A 39 -1.77 -22.54 0.17
C ILE A 39 -2.35 -23.22 1.42
N ILE A 40 -2.69 -22.45 2.46
CA ILE A 40 -3.18 -22.99 3.74
C ILE A 40 -4.60 -23.56 3.61
N PHE A 41 -5.45 -22.92 2.80
CA PHE A 41 -6.82 -23.33 2.57
C PHE A 41 -7.00 -23.72 1.10
N PRO A 42 -6.42 -24.80 0.56
CA PRO A 42 -6.52 -25.11 -0.86
C PRO A 42 -7.96 -25.44 -1.29
N ASP A 43 -8.41 -24.84 -2.39
CA ASP A 43 -9.70 -25.18 -3.02
C ASP A 43 -9.56 -26.50 -3.79
N ILE A 44 -10.61 -27.31 -3.67
CA ILE A 44 -10.76 -28.62 -4.26
C ILE A 44 -10.73 -28.51 -5.80
N LEU A 45 -11.23 -27.40 -6.35
CA LEU A 45 -11.26 -27.12 -7.79
C LEU A 45 -9.89 -26.69 -8.36
N GLU A 46 -8.96 -26.24 -7.52
CA GLU A 46 -7.70 -25.61 -7.93
C GLU A 46 -6.47 -26.55 -7.81
N LYS A 47 -6.67 -27.86 -7.68
CA LYS A 47 -5.59 -28.86 -7.49
C LYS A 47 -4.65 -29.08 -8.69
N SER A 48 -4.69 -28.25 -9.73
CA SER A 48 -3.81 -28.42 -10.89
C SER A 48 -2.36 -28.02 -10.56
N SER A 49 -1.40 -28.73 -11.16
CA SER A 49 0.03 -28.40 -11.06
C SER A 49 0.36 -27.00 -11.60
N TYR A 50 -0.45 -26.50 -12.55
CA TYR A 50 -0.34 -25.16 -13.11
C TYR A 50 -0.72 -24.07 -12.09
N TYR A 51 -1.78 -24.28 -11.31
CA TYR A 51 -2.20 -23.36 -10.26
C TYR A 51 -1.11 -23.19 -9.19
N LEU A 52 -0.57 -24.29 -8.66
CA LEU A 52 0.51 -24.24 -7.65
C LEU A 52 1.75 -23.50 -8.18
N ARG A 53 2.11 -23.72 -9.45
CA ARG A 53 3.23 -22.99 -10.08
C ARG A 53 2.95 -21.48 -10.17
N SER A 54 1.70 -21.09 -10.46
CA SER A 54 1.28 -19.68 -10.47
C SER A 54 1.39 -19.04 -9.08
N VAL A 55 0.82 -19.70 -8.06
CA VAL A 55 0.88 -19.25 -6.65
C VAL A 55 2.34 -19.02 -6.20
N HIS A 56 3.21 -20.00 -6.43
CA HIS A 56 4.63 -19.85 -6.08
C HIS A 56 5.34 -18.76 -6.87
N SER A 57 4.93 -18.51 -8.13
CA SER A 57 5.47 -17.41 -8.93
C SER A 57 5.08 -16.05 -8.36
N SER A 58 3.81 -15.88 -7.99
CA SER A 58 3.30 -14.65 -7.35
C SER A 58 3.96 -14.40 -6.00
N ILE A 59 4.22 -15.44 -5.19
CA ILE A 59 4.96 -15.32 -3.92
C ILE A 59 6.38 -14.80 -4.18
N ARG A 60 7.11 -15.39 -5.12
CA ARG A 60 8.47 -14.94 -5.46
C ARG A 60 8.48 -13.49 -5.89
N TRP A 61 7.56 -13.09 -6.76
CA TRP A 61 7.46 -11.71 -7.23
C TRP A 61 7.15 -10.73 -6.09
N ALA A 62 6.20 -11.08 -5.22
CA ALA A 62 5.84 -10.26 -4.06
C ALA A 62 7.00 -10.10 -3.09
N ILE A 63 7.72 -11.19 -2.76
CA ILE A 63 8.91 -11.13 -1.89
C ILE A 63 10.01 -10.27 -2.53
N SER A 64 10.33 -10.48 -3.80
CA SER A 64 11.34 -9.68 -4.51
C SER A 64 10.98 -8.19 -4.51
N SER A 65 9.71 -7.87 -4.74
CA SER A 65 9.21 -6.49 -4.73
C SER A 65 9.32 -5.86 -3.34
N LEU A 66 8.96 -6.60 -2.28
CA LEU A 66 9.10 -6.13 -0.90
C LEU A 66 10.56 -5.88 -0.54
N ILE A 67 11.47 -6.82 -0.84
CA ILE A 67 12.89 -6.68 -0.50
C ILE A 67 13.50 -5.43 -1.14
N VAL A 68 13.11 -5.09 -2.37
CA VAL A 68 13.69 -3.96 -3.11
C VAL A 68 12.96 -2.65 -2.80
N VAL A 69 11.63 -2.65 -2.84
CA VAL A 69 10.83 -1.42 -2.84
C VAL A 69 10.50 -0.94 -1.43
N PHE A 70 10.39 -1.86 -0.46
CA PHE A 70 10.14 -1.47 0.93
C PHE A 70 11.26 -0.60 1.53
N PRO A 71 12.56 -0.92 1.37
CA PRO A 71 13.62 -0.01 1.80
C PRO A 71 13.57 1.34 1.11
N VAL A 72 13.21 1.40 -0.18
CA VAL A 72 13.05 2.67 -0.92
C VAL A 72 11.94 3.51 -0.32
N TYR A 73 10.81 2.89 0.05
CA TYR A 73 9.72 3.59 0.74
C TYR A 73 10.17 4.16 2.09
N ILE A 74 10.87 3.37 2.91
CA ILE A 74 11.38 3.85 4.21
C ILE A 74 12.37 5.01 4.02
N LEU A 75 13.33 4.86 3.11
CA LEU A 75 14.38 5.87 2.88
C LEU A 75 13.79 7.19 2.36
N THR A 76 12.85 7.11 1.42
CA THR A 76 12.19 8.31 0.88
C THR A 76 11.35 8.99 1.96
N SER A 77 10.56 8.24 2.72
CA SER A 77 9.76 8.75 3.84
C SER A 77 10.64 9.38 4.93
N TRP A 78 11.76 8.76 5.28
CA TRP A 78 12.72 9.30 6.23
C TRP A 78 13.38 10.59 5.73
N PHE A 79 13.74 10.64 4.43
CA PHE A 79 14.31 11.83 3.82
C PHE A 79 13.31 13.00 3.80
N LEU A 80 12.04 12.71 3.54
CA LEU A 80 10.92 13.66 3.65
C LEU A 80 10.83 14.23 5.07
N GLU A 81 10.74 13.37 6.08
CA GLU A 81 10.68 13.78 7.50
C GLU A 81 11.89 14.62 7.92
N LYS A 82 13.10 14.21 7.51
CA LYS A 82 14.34 14.94 7.83
C LYS A 82 14.36 16.33 7.22
N ASN A 83 13.84 16.49 6.00
CA ASN A 83 13.72 17.79 5.34
C ASN A 83 12.70 18.70 6.05
N TYR A 84 11.61 18.13 6.56
CA TYR A 84 10.61 18.91 7.33
C TYR A 84 11.12 19.35 8.69
N LYS A 85 11.99 18.57 9.35
CA LYS A 85 12.61 18.97 10.63
C LYS A 85 13.60 20.13 10.47
N LYS A 86 14.23 20.26 9.30
CA LYS A 86 15.19 21.33 9.00
C LYS A 86 14.54 22.66 8.60
N ASP A 87 13.34 22.61 7.99
CA ASP A 87 12.64 23.80 7.53
C ASP A 87 11.13 23.71 7.83
N PRO A 88 10.69 24.19 9.00
CA PRO A 88 9.29 24.11 9.42
C PRO A 88 8.34 24.93 8.53
N ALA A 89 8.83 25.90 7.75
CA ALA A 89 8.00 26.65 6.81
C ALA A 89 7.53 25.80 5.62
N LYS A 90 8.27 24.74 5.25
CA LYS A 90 7.84 23.75 4.24
C LYS A 90 6.81 22.75 4.79
N ARG A 91 6.63 22.68 6.11
CA ARG A 91 5.67 21.78 6.78
C ARG A 91 4.22 22.16 6.51
N ASN A 92 3.97 23.43 6.18
CA ASN A 92 2.64 23.99 5.89
C ASN A 92 2.26 23.96 4.39
N LEU A 93 3.08 23.32 3.54
CA LEU A 93 2.80 23.24 2.12
C LEU A 93 1.52 22.42 1.87
N ARG A 94 0.54 23.04 1.17
CA ARG A 94 -0.69 22.41 0.64
C ARG A 94 -0.46 21.04 -0.01
N ILE A 95 0.75 20.82 -0.53
CA ILE A 95 1.22 19.56 -1.11
C ILE A 95 1.17 18.38 -0.12
N ARG A 96 1.52 18.52 1.17
CA ARG A 96 1.44 17.39 2.11
C ARG A 96 -0.01 16.92 2.29
N ARG A 97 -0.95 17.86 2.49
CA ARG A 97 -2.37 17.54 2.60
C ARG A 97 -2.86 16.83 1.34
N TRP A 98 -2.57 17.41 0.17
CA TRP A 98 -2.98 16.84 -1.10
C TRP A 98 -2.43 15.43 -1.33
N LEU A 99 -1.18 15.18 -0.94
CA LEU A 99 -0.52 13.87 -1.11
C LEU A 99 -0.99 12.82 -0.10
N ILE A 100 -1.30 13.21 1.14
CA ILE A 100 -1.95 12.32 2.12
C ILE A 100 -3.34 11.94 1.62
N TYR A 101 -4.12 12.91 1.13
CA TYR A 101 -5.42 12.62 0.52
C TYR A 101 -5.28 11.75 -0.74
N PHE A 102 -4.23 11.93 -1.54
CA PHE A 102 -3.97 11.09 -2.71
C PHE A 102 -3.61 9.64 -2.31
N THR A 103 -2.79 9.46 -1.26
CA THR A 103 -2.48 8.12 -0.72
C THR A 103 -3.69 7.43 -0.13
N LEU A 104 -4.52 8.17 0.61
CA LEU A 104 -5.81 7.67 1.11
C LEU A 104 -6.75 7.29 -0.04
N PHE A 105 -6.83 8.12 -1.08
CA PHE A 105 -7.68 7.88 -2.26
C PHE A 105 -7.25 6.62 -3.01
N ALA A 106 -5.97 6.48 -3.34
CA ALA A 106 -5.49 5.31 -4.05
C ALA A 106 -5.54 4.04 -3.19
N ALA A 107 -5.28 4.14 -1.87
CA ALA A 107 -5.50 3.03 -0.95
C ALA A 107 -6.96 2.57 -0.99
N ALA A 108 -7.91 3.51 -1.02
CA ALA A 108 -9.33 3.18 -1.17
C ALA A 108 -9.62 2.48 -2.51
N VAL A 109 -9.06 2.95 -3.63
CA VAL A 109 -9.22 2.31 -4.95
C VAL A 109 -8.69 0.87 -4.94
N ILE A 110 -7.52 0.63 -4.31
CA ILE A 110 -6.95 -0.71 -4.18
C ILE A 110 -7.86 -1.61 -3.34
N ILE A 111 -8.31 -1.14 -2.18
CA ILE A 111 -9.25 -1.87 -1.32
C ILE A 111 -10.52 -2.24 -2.09
N ILE A 112 -11.06 -1.31 -2.88
CA ILE A 112 -12.24 -1.56 -3.72
C ILE A 112 -11.94 -2.65 -4.77
N GLY A 113 -10.79 -2.60 -5.44
CA GLY A 113 -10.37 -3.62 -6.41
C GLY A 113 -10.18 -5.00 -5.77
N ASP A 114 -9.57 -5.05 -4.59
CA ASP A 114 -9.37 -6.28 -3.83
C ASP A 114 -10.71 -6.86 -3.35
N LEU A 115 -11.63 -6.02 -2.87
CA LEU A 115 -12.99 -6.42 -2.51
C LEU A 115 -13.77 -6.93 -3.72
N ALA A 116 -13.67 -6.26 -4.87
CA ALA A 116 -14.29 -6.72 -6.11
C ALA A 116 -13.76 -8.10 -6.53
N THR A 117 -12.44 -8.31 -6.43
CA THR A 117 -11.80 -9.60 -6.68
C THR A 117 -12.27 -10.66 -5.68
N LEU A 118 -12.43 -10.30 -4.41
CA LEU A 118 -12.96 -11.23 -3.41
C LEU A 118 -14.40 -11.65 -3.68
N VAL A 119 -15.26 -10.69 -4.01
CA VAL A 119 -16.66 -10.98 -4.37
C VAL A 119 -16.72 -11.83 -5.63
N TYR A 120 -15.92 -11.52 -6.64
CA TYR A 120 -15.82 -12.33 -7.87
C TYR A 120 -15.48 -13.79 -7.57
N ASN A 121 -14.45 -14.03 -6.73
CA ASN A 121 -14.07 -15.39 -6.34
C ASN A 121 -15.13 -16.07 -5.48
N PHE A 122 -15.75 -15.35 -4.53
CA PHE A 122 -16.83 -15.88 -3.72
C PHE A 122 -18.04 -16.32 -4.56
N LEU A 123 -18.43 -15.52 -5.56
CA LEU A 123 -19.49 -15.89 -6.50
C LEU A 123 -19.10 -17.07 -7.40
N GLY A 124 -17.81 -17.28 -7.64
CA GLY A 124 -17.26 -18.44 -8.34
C GLY A 124 -17.22 -19.73 -7.51
N GLY A 125 -17.61 -19.68 -6.23
CA GLY A 125 -17.66 -20.85 -5.34
C GLY A 125 -16.44 -21.05 -4.43
N ASP A 126 -15.57 -20.04 -4.30
CA ASP A 126 -14.36 -20.12 -3.45
C ASP A 126 -14.73 -20.37 -1.97
N LEU A 127 -13.86 -21.10 -1.25
CA LEU A 127 -14.10 -21.51 0.14
C LEU A 127 -14.33 -20.30 1.06
N THR A 128 -15.41 -20.32 1.85
CA THR A 128 -15.77 -19.23 2.78
C THR A 128 -14.62 -18.85 3.73
N ALA A 129 -13.78 -19.82 4.12
CA ALA A 129 -12.60 -19.57 4.94
C ALA A 129 -11.57 -18.68 4.25
N ARG A 130 -11.27 -18.88 2.96
CA ARG A 130 -10.35 -18.04 2.18
C ARG A 130 -10.87 -16.62 2.07
N PHE A 131 -12.16 -16.48 1.78
CA PHE A 131 -12.82 -15.19 1.68
C PHE A 131 -12.65 -14.38 2.97
N VAL A 132 -12.95 -14.99 4.13
CA VAL A 132 -12.83 -14.31 5.43
C VAL A 132 -11.39 -13.87 5.72
N TRP A 133 -10.41 -14.75 5.52
CA TRP A 133 -8.99 -14.40 5.80
C TRP A 133 -8.44 -13.34 4.85
N LYS A 134 -8.79 -13.39 3.56
CA LYS A 134 -8.38 -12.38 2.59
C LYS A 134 -9.05 -11.04 2.90
N ALA A 135 -10.34 -11.04 3.25
CA ALA A 135 -11.05 -9.82 3.66
C ALA A 135 -10.40 -9.18 4.90
N LEU A 136 -10.10 -9.98 5.94
CA LEU A 136 -9.40 -9.50 7.13
C LEU A 136 -8.04 -8.88 6.81
N THR A 137 -7.31 -9.45 5.85
CA THR A 137 -6.02 -8.92 5.40
C THR A 137 -6.15 -7.54 4.77
N ILE A 138 -7.17 -7.34 3.91
CA ILE A 138 -7.44 -6.03 3.31
C ILE A 138 -7.80 -5.03 4.40
N PHE A 139 -8.74 -5.37 5.29
CA PHE A 139 -9.15 -4.49 6.38
C PHE A 139 -8.00 -4.13 7.31
N PHE A 140 -7.12 -5.08 7.62
CA PHE A 140 -5.92 -4.82 8.43
C PHE A 140 -4.95 -3.88 7.70
N THR A 141 -4.64 -4.15 6.44
CA THR A 141 -3.71 -3.32 5.64
C THR A 141 -4.25 -1.90 5.49
N ALA A 142 -5.54 -1.78 5.17
CA ALA A 142 -6.25 -0.52 5.14
C ALA A 142 -6.16 0.19 6.49
N GLY A 143 -6.51 -0.49 7.58
CA GLY A 143 -6.48 0.07 8.93
C GLY A 143 -5.10 0.59 9.33
N VAL A 144 -4.03 -0.12 8.98
CA VAL A 144 -2.64 0.31 9.24
C VAL A 144 -2.28 1.56 8.42
N VAL A 145 -2.58 1.56 7.11
CA VAL A 145 -2.29 2.71 6.24
C VAL A 145 -3.08 3.94 6.66
N PHE A 146 -4.41 3.80 6.78
CA PHE A 146 -5.28 4.88 7.24
C PHE A 146 -4.89 5.34 8.64
N GLY A 147 -4.59 4.43 9.56
CA GLY A 147 -4.19 4.74 10.93
C GLY A 147 -2.90 5.55 11.00
N TYR A 148 -1.87 5.14 10.26
CA TYR A 148 -0.60 5.88 10.19
C TYR A 148 -0.82 7.31 9.66
N TYR A 149 -1.54 7.45 8.54
CA TYR A 149 -1.77 8.77 7.94
C TYR A 149 -2.73 9.65 8.77
N PHE A 150 -3.73 9.07 9.43
CA PHE A 150 -4.64 9.81 10.28
C PHE A 150 -3.94 10.30 11.55
N TYR A 151 -3.10 9.47 12.16
CA TYR A 151 -2.25 9.87 13.29
C TYR A 151 -1.27 10.98 12.89
N ASP A 152 -0.66 10.88 11.71
CA ASP A 152 0.24 11.89 11.16
C ASP A 152 -0.46 13.23 10.84
N ILE A 153 -1.74 13.19 10.45
CA ILE A 153 -2.60 14.40 10.33
C ILE A 153 -2.90 14.98 11.73
N TYR A 154 -3.31 14.15 12.68
CA TYR A 154 -3.73 14.59 14.01
C TYR A 154 -2.58 15.21 14.81
N LYS A 155 -1.41 14.56 14.80
CA LYS A 155 -0.20 15.00 15.52
C LYS A 155 0.41 16.30 14.96
N HIS A 156 0.05 16.69 13.74
CA HIS A 156 0.59 17.87 13.06
C HIS A 156 -0.49 18.91 12.76
N LYS A 157 -1.58 18.89 13.54
CA LYS A 157 -2.62 19.93 13.59
C LYS A 157 -2.19 21.05 14.57
N THR A 158 -1.15 21.79 14.20
CA THR A 158 -0.68 23.07 14.81
C THR A 158 0.08 23.81 13.72
#